data_AF-A0A9X1HJP9-F1
#
_entry.id   AF-A0A9X1HJP9-F1
#
_cell.length_a   1.000
_cell.length_b   1.000
_cell.length_c   1.000
_cell.angle_alpha   90.00
_cell.angle_beta   90.00
_cell.angle_gamma   90.00
#
_symmetry.space_group_name_H-M   'P 1'
#
loop_
_entity.id
_entity.type
_entity.pdbx_description
1 polymer ?
#
loop_
_entity_poly.entity_id
_entity_poly.type
_entity_poly.pdbx_seq_one_letter_code
_entity_poly.pdbx_strand_id
1 'polypeptide(L)'
;MKYSLLIFLIVIFGCSSNLKSEKEFKLKDFIELSEVEKIVIHNTKGEHEVSINQFSELLDKVGELKWLRNESDQVGDNAIVLTIKGKEYYIYGQTNGHKFEVHSSIVVKNTEEIADMYWLYFESDKLDVNNY
;
A
#
# COMPACT_ATOMS: atom_id res chain seq x y z
N MET A 1 -63.06 27.89 20.71
CA MET A 1 -61.69 27.57 21.18
C MET A 1 -61.47 26.09 20.89
N LYS A 2 -60.76 25.79 19.80
CA LYS A 2 -60.53 24.43 19.33
C LYS A 2 -59.13 23.99 19.76
N TYR A 3 -59.07 22.84 20.42
CA TYR A 3 -57.86 22.11 20.74
C TYR A 3 -57.08 21.75 19.48
N SER A 4 -55.82 21.39 19.68
CA SER A 4 -54.94 20.64 18.76
C SER A 4 -53.92 21.48 18.00
N LEU A 5 -52.88 21.91 18.72
CA LEU A 5 -51.54 22.13 18.15
C LEU A 5 -50.55 21.17 18.81
N LEU A 6 -50.89 19.89 18.77
CA LEU A 6 -49.94 18.81 18.96
C LEU A 6 -49.88 18.09 17.62
N ILE A 7 -48.66 17.78 17.19
CA ILE A 7 -48.25 16.61 16.41
C ILE A 7 -47.29 16.99 15.26
N PHE A 8 -46.20 16.23 15.22
CA PHE A 8 -45.26 15.98 14.11
C PHE A 8 -44.22 17.10 13.89
N LEU A 9 -43.17 17.25 14.69
CA LEU A 9 -42.08 16.28 14.92
C LEU A 9 -41.79 15.39 13.70
N ILE A 10 -41.72 16.03 12.53
CA ILE A 10 -41.28 15.39 11.29
C ILE A 10 -39.76 15.39 11.29
N VAL A 11 -39.24 14.28 11.79
CA VAL A 11 -38.22 13.52 11.08
C VAL A 11 -36.90 14.27 10.92
N ILE A 12 -36.16 14.29 12.03
CA ILE A 12 -34.70 14.17 11.98
C ILE A 12 -34.42 12.74 11.46
N PHE A 13 -34.66 12.50 10.16
CA PHE A 13 -33.97 11.41 9.47
C PHE A 13 -32.52 11.87 9.44
N GLY A 14 -31.80 11.55 10.51
CA GLY A 14 -30.37 11.43 10.43
C GLY A 14 -30.11 10.50 9.26
N CYS A 15 -29.63 11.05 8.16
CA CYS A 15 -28.76 10.34 7.25
C CYS A 15 -27.56 9.89 8.08
N SER A 16 -27.71 8.83 8.86
CA SER A 16 -26.62 7.93 9.16
C SER A 16 -26.31 7.22 7.86
N SER A 17 -25.70 7.95 6.93
CA SER A 17 -24.85 7.34 5.93
C SER A 17 -23.86 6.52 6.73
N ASN A 18 -24.07 5.20 6.74
CA ASN A 18 -23.03 4.24 7.03
C ASN A 18 -21.91 4.53 6.03
N LEU A 19 -21.02 5.48 6.36
CA LEU A 19 -19.68 5.51 5.82
C LEU A 19 -19.07 4.19 6.26
N LYS A 20 -19.21 3.16 5.40
CA LYS A 20 -18.30 2.02 5.45
C LYS A 20 -16.92 2.66 5.34
N SER A 21 -16.19 2.69 6.44
CA SER A 21 -14.76 2.98 6.42
C SER A 21 -14.18 2.11 5.32
N GLU A 22 -13.65 2.74 4.29
CA GLU A 22 -12.96 2.02 3.22
C GLU A 22 -11.84 1.22 3.90
N LYS A 23 -11.80 -0.10 3.66
CA LYS A 23 -10.82 -0.96 4.30
C LYS A 23 -9.45 -0.54 3.81
N GLU A 24 -8.61 -0.05 4.71
CA GLU A 24 -7.21 0.27 4.42
C GLU A 24 -6.44 -1.03 4.25
N PHE A 25 -5.75 -1.18 3.12
CA PHE A 25 -4.85 -2.32 2.86
C PHE A 25 -3.41 -1.84 2.82
N LYS A 26 -2.50 -2.74 3.19
CA LYS A 26 -1.06 -2.55 3.10
C LYS A 26 -0.45 -3.56 2.14
N LEU A 27 0.79 -3.35 1.71
CA LEU A 27 1.45 -4.26 0.77
C LEU A 27 1.49 -5.71 1.29
N LYS A 28 1.72 -5.91 2.59
CA LYS A 28 1.69 -7.23 3.23
C LYS A 28 0.36 -7.98 3.09
N ASP A 29 -0.74 -7.26 2.87
CA ASP A 29 -2.05 -7.87 2.65
C ASP A 29 -2.15 -8.47 1.24
N PHE A 30 -1.28 -8.06 0.30
CA PHE A 30 -1.27 -8.54 -1.07
C PHE A 30 -0.17 -9.59 -1.34
N ILE A 31 0.95 -9.55 -0.61
CA ILE A 31 2.13 -10.39 -0.88
C ILE A 31 2.54 -11.27 0.29
N GLU A 32 3.16 -12.41 0.02
CA GLU A 32 3.65 -13.32 1.06
C GLU A 32 5.07 -12.95 1.51
N LEU A 33 5.17 -12.05 2.48
CA LEU A 33 6.48 -11.56 2.99
C LEU A 33 7.32 -12.67 3.61
N SER A 34 6.71 -13.72 4.17
CA SER A 34 7.44 -14.83 4.78
C SER A 34 8.22 -15.68 3.77
N GLU A 35 7.94 -15.53 2.47
CA GLU A 35 8.63 -16.19 1.38
C GLU A 35 9.73 -15.33 0.73
N VAL A 36 10.00 -14.12 1.24
CA VAL A 36 11.09 -13.27 0.73
C VAL A 36 12.44 -13.85 1.16
N GLU A 37 13.29 -14.13 0.18
CA GLU A 37 14.59 -14.77 0.35
C GLU A 37 15.73 -13.74 0.39
N LYS A 38 15.59 -12.66 -0.38
CA LYS A 38 16.61 -11.64 -0.58
C LYS A 38 15.97 -10.28 -0.88
N ILE A 39 16.62 -9.23 -0.41
CA ILE A 39 16.26 -7.84 -0.73
C ILE A 39 17.49 -7.13 -1.30
N VAL A 40 17.31 -6.47 -2.44
CA VAL A 40 18.32 -5.61 -3.07
C VAL A 40 17.75 -4.21 -3.23
N ILE A 41 18.58 -3.20 -2.97
CA ILE A 41 18.24 -1.80 -3.17
C ILE A 41 18.95 -1.28 -4.42
N HIS A 42 18.19 -0.67 -5.33
CA HIS A 42 18.69 0.09 -6.47
C HIS A 42 18.42 1.56 -6.22
N ASN A 43 19.47 2.36 -6.04
CA ASN A 43 19.33 3.80 -5.87
C ASN A 43 20.50 4.56 -6.52
N THR A 44 20.56 5.87 -6.32
CA THR A 44 21.61 6.75 -6.89
C THR A 44 23.05 6.36 -6.49
N LYS A 45 23.23 5.56 -5.43
CA LYS A 45 24.53 5.06 -4.98
C LYS A 45 24.91 3.73 -5.64
N GLY A 46 24.00 3.13 -6.40
CA GLY A 46 24.18 1.86 -7.08
C GLY A 46 23.25 0.77 -6.53
N GLU A 47 23.66 -0.47 -6.77
CA GLU A 47 22.95 -1.68 -6.35
C GLU A 47 23.66 -2.33 -5.16
N HIS A 48 22.92 -2.65 -4.09
CA HIS A 48 23.47 -3.38 -2.96
C HIS A 48 22.44 -4.32 -2.32
N GLU A 49 22.94 -5.46 -1.84
CA GLU A 49 22.15 -6.43 -1.09
C GLU A 49 22.01 -5.99 0.37
N VAL A 50 20.80 -6.11 0.91
CA VAL A 50 20.50 -5.72 2.28
C VAL A 50 21.09 -6.73 3.26
N SER A 51 21.77 -6.24 4.30
CA SER A 51 22.38 -7.12 5.30
C SER A 51 21.32 -7.86 6.13
N ILE A 52 21.69 -9.02 6.69
CA ILE A 52 20.82 -9.83 7.57
C ILE A 52 20.22 -9.00 8.73
N ASN A 53 20.97 -8.02 9.25
CA ASN A 53 20.53 -7.18 10.36
C ASN A 53 19.47 -6.15 9.95
N GLN A 54 19.48 -5.71 8.68
CA GLN A 54 18.53 -4.75 8.12
C GLN A 54 17.34 -5.44 7.45
N PHE A 55 17.49 -6.72 7.09
CA PHE A 55 16.51 -7.47 6.30
C PHE A 55 15.11 -7.44 6.92
N SER A 56 14.98 -7.82 8.20
CA SER A 56 13.66 -7.86 8.87
C SER A 56 13.05 -6.47 8.99
N GLU A 57 13.85 -5.46 9.36
CA GLU A 57 13.37 -4.09 9.54
C GLU A 57 12.87 -3.49 8.23
N LEU A 58 13.61 -3.69 7.15
CA LEU A 58 13.22 -3.21 5.83
C LEU A 58 11.99 -3.96 5.31
N LEU A 59 11.94 -5.28 5.49
CA LEU A 59 10.79 -6.09 5.07
C LEU A 59 9.51 -5.67 5.79
N ASP A 60 9.59 -5.36 7.08
CA ASP A 60 8.47 -4.83 7.84
C ASP A 60 8.02 -3.46 7.30
N LYS A 61 8.96 -2.55 7.01
CA LYS A 61 8.63 -1.23 6.43
C LYS A 61 8.00 -1.35 5.05
N VAL A 62 8.48 -2.27 4.21
CA VAL A 62 7.90 -2.59 2.90
C VAL A 62 6.50 -3.18 3.06
N GLY A 63 6.31 -4.08 4.03
CA GLY A 63 4.99 -4.64 4.34
C GLY A 63 3.96 -3.61 4.77
N GLU A 64 4.41 -2.52 5.40
CA GLU A 64 3.57 -1.45 5.94
C GLU A 64 3.22 -0.34 4.94
N LEU A 65 3.69 -0.42 3.69
CA LEU A 65 3.31 0.49 2.60
C LEU A 65 1.79 0.50 2.43
N LYS A 66 1.16 1.67 2.47
CA LYS A 66 -0.30 1.82 2.40
C LYS A 66 -0.80 1.89 0.97
N TRP A 67 -1.81 1.11 0.62
CA TRP A 67 -2.34 1.06 -0.74
C TRP A 67 -3.19 2.29 -1.09
N LEU A 68 -2.93 2.87 -2.26
CA LEU A 68 -3.64 3.99 -2.83
C LEU A 68 -4.49 3.51 -4.02
N ARG A 69 -5.73 3.09 -3.74
CA ARG A 69 -6.63 2.41 -4.69
C ARG A 69 -6.88 3.15 -6.01
N ASN A 70 -6.89 4.49 -5.99
CA ASN A 70 -7.30 5.32 -7.13
C ASN A 70 -6.17 6.18 -7.70
N GLU A 71 -4.91 5.85 -7.37
CA GLU A 71 -3.75 6.55 -7.92
C GLU A 71 -3.21 5.82 -9.15
N SER A 72 -2.56 6.57 -10.05
CA SER A 72 -1.94 6.02 -11.26
C SER A 72 -0.66 6.75 -11.66
N ASP A 73 -0.06 7.51 -10.75
CA ASP A 73 1.13 8.30 -11.03
C ASP A 73 2.36 7.40 -11.12
N GLN A 74 3.05 7.41 -12.26
CA GLN A 74 4.31 6.69 -12.40
C GLN A 74 5.32 7.16 -11.35
N VAL A 75 5.97 6.19 -10.73
CA VAL A 75 6.91 6.41 -9.63
C VAL A 75 8.36 6.32 -10.17
N GLY A 76 9.30 7.02 -9.52
CA GLY A 76 10.66 7.25 -10.02
C GLY A 76 11.59 6.02 -10.11
N ASP A 77 12.88 6.26 -10.35
CA ASP A 77 13.83 5.22 -10.79
C ASP A 77 14.51 4.41 -9.65
N ASN A 78 14.24 4.74 -8.38
CA ASN A 78 14.77 3.95 -7.26
C ASN A 78 13.93 2.69 -7.08
N ALA A 79 14.51 1.57 -6.68
CA ALA A 79 13.77 0.32 -6.49
C ALA A 79 14.21 -0.49 -5.28
N ILE A 80 13.24 -1.17 -4.67
CA ILE A 80 13.45 -2.30 -3.77
C ILE A 80 13.12 -3.56 -4.56
N VAL A 81 14.09 -4.45 -4.71
CA VAL A 81 13.92 -5.72 -5.42
C VAL A 81 13.77 -6.83 -4.38
N LEU A 82 12.62 -7.50 -4.39
CA LEU A 82 12.35 -8.67 -3.57
C LEU A 82 12.58 -9.93 -4.40
N THR A 83 13.38 -10.86 -3.90
CA THR A 83 13.45 -12.22 -4.46
C THR A 83 12.48 -13.12 -3.67
N ILE A 84 11.49 -13.67 -4.36
CA ILE A 84 10.52 -14.61 -3.79
C ILE A 84 10.51 -15.86 -4.68
N LYS A 85 10.83 -17.03 -4.11
CA LYS A 85 10.91 -18.30 -4.84
C LYS A 85 11.85 -18.20 -6.06
N GLY A 86 12.99 -17.53 -5.91
CA GLY A 86 13.96 -17.31 -6.98
C GLY A 86 13.52 -16.35 -8.10
N LYS A 87 12.38 -15.66 -7.98
CA LYS A 87 11.94 -14.63 -8.93
C LYS A 87 12.04 -13.25 -8.32
N GLU A 88 12.55 -12.30 -9.09
CA GLU A 88 12.69 -10.91 -8.71
C GLU A 88 11.42 -10.10 -9.00
N TYR A 89 11.04 -9.26 -8.03
CA TYR A 89 9.93 -8.34 -8.12
C TYR A 89 10.39 -6.95 -7.70
N TYR A 90 10.04 -5.96 -8.51
CA TYR A 90 10.45 -4.57 -8.31
C TYR A 90 9.34 -3.78 -7.64
N ILE A 91 9.71 -3.06 -6.59
CA ILE A 91 8.92 -2.03 -5.93
C ILE A 91 9.64 -0.71 -6.24
N TYR A 92 9.17 0.00 -7.25
CA TYR A 92 9.76 1.27 -7.63
C TYR A 92 9.30 2.36 -6.67
N GLY A 93 10.19 3.28 -6.32
CA GLY A 93 9.99 4.33 -5.33
C GLY A 93 10.42 5.68 -5.87
N GLN A 94 9.72 6.74 -5.47
CA GLN A 94 10.12 8.10 -5.81
C GLN A 94 11.46 8.44 -5.15
N THR A 95 12.18 9.42 -5.69
CA THR A 95 13.48 9.87 -5.17
C THR A 95 13.41 10.32 -3.71
N ASN A 96 12.24 10.69 -3.18
CA ASN A 96 12.05 11.05 -1.78
C ASN A 96 11.30 9.98 -0.95
N GLY A 97 11.06 8.80 -1.51
CA GLY A 97 10.49 7.64 -0.79
C GLY A 97 9.00 7.70 -0.45
N HIS A 98 8.27 8.72 -0.89
CA HIS A 98 6.87 8.88 -0.44
C HIS A 98 5.86 8.02 -1.18
N LYS A 99 6.08 7.77 -2.48
CA LYS A 99 5.22 6.92 -3.32
C LYS A 99 6.01 5.72 -3.83
N PHE A 100 5.30 4.60 -3.98
CA PHE A 100 5.81 3.35 -4.52
C PHE A 100 4.84 2.77 -5.55
N GLU A 101 5.35 2.12 -6.59
CA GLU A 101 4.54 1.31 -7.50
C GLU A 101 5.06 -0.13 -7.55
N VAL A 102 4.12 -1.05 -7.66
CA VAL A 102 4.38 -2.49 -7.63
C VAL A 102 3.56 -3.16 -8.70
N HIS A 103 4.21 -3.98 -9.52
CA HIS A 103 3.50 -4.74 -10.55
C HIS A 103 2.63 -5.83 -9.91
N SER A 104 1.38 -5.96 -10.35
CA SER A 104 0.39 -6.91 -9.82
C SER A 104 0.84 -8.37 -9.82
N SER A 105 1.85 -8.73 -10.61
CA SER A 105 2.40 -10.10 -10.64
C SER A 105 3.01 -10.58 -9.32
N ILE A 106 3.30 -9.70 -8.37
CA ILE A 106 3.75 -10.11 -7.01
C ILE A 106 2.56 -10.50 -6.11
N VAL A 107 1.34 -10.12 -6.48
CA VAL A 107 0.15 -10.26 -5.63
C VAL A 107 -0.34 -11.70 -5.63
N VAL A 108 -0.48 -12.25 -4.44
CA VAL A 108 -0.93 -13.63 -4.19
C VAL A 108 -2.09 -13.71 -3.19
N LYS A 109 -2.46 -12.59 -2.57
CA LYS A 109 -3.55 -12.44 -1.59
C LYS A 109 -4.46 -11.28 -1.97
N ASN A 110 -5.73 -11.35 -1.55
CA ASN A 110 -6.77 -10.32 -1.80
C ASN A 110 -6.84 -9.88 -3.29
N THR A 111 -6.69 -10.83 -4.21
CA THR A 111 -6.66 -10.56 -5.67
C THR A 111 -7.95 -9.93 -6.19
N GLU A 112 -9.07 -10.18 -5.51
CA GLU A 112 -10.39 -9.62 -5.80
C GLU A 112 -10.45 -8.10 -5.61
N GLU A 113 -9.57 -7.52 -4.79
CA GLU A 113 -9.55 -6.08 -4.52
C GLU A 113 -8.90 -5.29 -5.67
N ILE A 114 -8.09 -5.95 -6.49
CA ILE A 114 -7.22 -5.33 -7.51
C ILE A 114 -7.60 -5.72 -8.94
N ALA A 115 -8.81 -6.25 -9.15
CA ALA A 115 -9.25 -6.75 -10.45
C ALA A 115 -9.02 -5.70 -11.56
N ASP A 116 -8.27 -6.12 -12.59
CA ASP A 116 -7.83 -5.33 -13.76
C ASP A 116 -6.71 -4.29 -13.54
N MET A 117 -6.14 -4.19 -12.33
CA MET A 117 -4.99 -3.33 -12.08
C MET A 117 -3.67 -4.01 -12.46
N TYR A 118 -2.93 -3.45 -13.42
CA TYR A 118 -1.58 -3.91 -13.75
C TYR A 118 -0.53 -3.46 -12.72
N TRP A 119 -0.73 -2.25 -12.18
CA TRP A 119 0.15 -1.61 -11.21
C TRP A 119 -0.65 -1.21 -9.98
N LEU A 120 -0.06 -1.43 -8.81
CA LEU A 120 -0.60 -1.00 -7.52
C LEU A 120 0.31 0.11 -6.98
N TYR A 121 -0.31 1.15 -6.44
CA TYR A 121 0.39 2.32 -5.91
C TYR A 121 0.29 2.35 -4.40
N PHE A 122 1.38 2.71 -3.74
CA PHE A 122 1.47 2.76 -2.30
C PHE A 122 2.17 4.02 -1.81
N GLU A 123 1.98 4.35 -0.53
CA GLU A 123 2.70 5.42 0.15
C GLU A 123 3.35 4.98 1.46
N SER A 124 4.38 5.74 1.87
CA SER A 124 4.97 5.66 3.19
C SER A 124 5.69 6.95 3.57
N ASP A 125 5.55 7.34 4.84
CA ASP A 125 6.36 8.41 5.45
C ASP A 125 7.61 7.87 6.15
N LYS A 126 7.80 6.54 6.14
CA LYS A 126 8.80 5.84 6.96
C LYS A 126 9.86 5.11 6.15
N LEU A 127 9.75 5.11 4.82
CA LEU A 127 10.65 4.40 3.93
C LEU A 127 11.21 5.35 2.88
N ASP A 128 12.51 5.62 2.96
CA ASP A 128 13.26 6.31 1.92
C ASP A 128 14.35 5.38 1.43
N VAL A 129 14.26 5.00 0.15
CA VAL A 129 15.13 4.02 -0.51
C VAL A 129 16.59 4.50 -0.56
N ASN A 130 16.85 5.81 -0.49
CA ASN A 130 18.22 6.33 -0.51
C ASN A 130 18.95 6.22 0.84
N ASN A 131 18.21 5.94 1.92
CA ASN A 131 18.76 5.80 3.27
C ASN A 131 19.27 4.39 3.58
N TYR A 132 19.15 3.47 2.63
CA TYR A 132 19.78 2.16 2.63
C TYR A 132 20.93 2.18 1.62
#